data_AF-A0AAD1YEE2-F1
#
_entry.id   AF-A0AAD1YEE2-F1
#
_cell.length_a   1.000
_cell.length_b   1.000
_cell.length_c   1.000
_cell.angle_alpha   90.00
_cell.angle_beta   90.00
_cell.angle_gamma   90.00
#
_symmetry.space_group_name_H-M   'P 1'
#
loop_
_entity.id
_entity.type
_entity.pdbx_description
1 polymer ?
#
loop_
_entity_poly.entity_id
_entity_poly.type
_entity_poly.pdbx_seq_one_letter_code
_entity_poly.pdbx_strand_id
1 'polypeptide(L)' 'MAGKKKDIEKSYKAVAKQFIKYGGNHLVPGQEFEVKESSVEELKQFADITISEEKDNADNGQDSLEGECGGDE' A
#
# COMPACT_ATOMS: atom_id res chain seq x y z
N MET A 1 4.54 2.72 -27.50
CA MET A 1 5.11 1.83 -26.46
C MET A 1 4.42 2.17 -25.16
N ALA A 2 3.59 1.27 -24.64
CA ALA A 2 2.81 1.51 -23.42
C ALA A 2 3.77 1.72 -22.24
N GLY A 3 3.73 2.92 -21.66
CA GLY A 3 4.45 3.24 -20.43
C GLY A 3 4.00 2.26 -19.36
N LYS A 4 4.93 1.42 -18.90
CA LYS A 4 4.74 0.57 -17.73
C LYS A 4 4.35 1.50 -16.58
N LYS A 5 3.06 1.51 -16.21
CA LYS A 5 2.62 2.00 -14.90
C LYS A 5 3.41 1.16 -13.90
N LYS A 6 4.47 1.73 -13.33
CA LYS A 6 5.12 1.14 -12.17
C LYS A 6 4.04 1.23 -11.11
N ASP A 7 3.46 0.09 -10.75
CA ASP A 7 2.68 -0.06 -9.54
C ASP A 7 3.61 0.38 -8.41
N ILE A 8 3.47 1.63 -7.97
CA ILE A 8 4.20 2.14 -6.82
C ILE A 8 3.43 1.57 -5.64
N GLU A 9 3.73 0.31 -5.31
CA GLU A 9 3.12 -0.36 -4.16
C GLU A 9 3.42 0.49 -2.91
N LYS A 10 2.38 1.08 -2.33
CA LYS A 10 2.51 1.89 -1.11
C LYS A 10 3.00 1.00 0.02
N SER A 11 3.98 1.46 0.79
CA SER A 11 4.47 0.78 1.99
C SER A 11 4.27 1.65 3.23
N TYR A 12 3.94 0.99 4.33
CA TYR A 12 3.61 1.60 5.61
C TYR A 12 4.56 1.09 6.69
N LYS A 13 4.84 1.97 7.66
CA LYS A 13 5.47 1.54 8.90
C LYS A 13 4.40 0.98 9.83
N ALA A 14 4.59 -0.26 10.23
CA ALA A 14 3.73 -0.96 11.16
C ALA A 14 4.52 -1.41 12.38
N VAL A 15 3.81 -1.54 13.50
CA VAL A 15 4.33 -2.08 14.75
C VAL A 15 3.57 -3.36 15.03
N ALA A 16 4.29 -4.46 15.19
CA ALA A 16 3.67 -5.73 15.58
C ALA A 16 3.18 -5.61 17.04
N LYS A 17 1.92 -5.96 17.33
CA LYS A 17 1.42 -6.04 18.72
C LYS A 17 1.49 -7.44 19.31
N GLN A 18 1.79 -8.43 18.47
CA GLN A 18 2.02 -9.81 18.86
C GLN A 18 3.18 -10.40 18.06
N PHE A 19 3.58 -11.63 18.38
CA PHE A 19 4.58 -12.36 17.61
C PHE A 19 3.98 -12.75 16.25
N ILE A 20 4.52 -12.19 15.17
CA ILE A 20 4.05 -12.46 13.81
C ILE A 20 5.21 -12.92 12.93
N LYS A 21 4.91 -13.70 11.89
CA LYS A 21 5.90 -14.07 10.88
C LYS A 21 5.57 -13.36 9.57
N TYR A 22 6.44 -12.48 9.13
CA TYR A 22 6.24 -11.68 7.91
C TYR A 22 7.54 -11.62 7.10
N GLY A 23 7.44 -11.84 5.78
CA GLY A 23 8.61 -11.85 4.89
C GLY A 23 9.69 -12.88 5.26
N GLY A 24 9.31 -13.97 5.94
CA GLY A 24 10.25 -14.98 6.45
C GLY A 24 10.90 -14.63 7.79
N ASN A 25 10.71 -13.42 8.31
CA ASN A 25 11.22 -12.97 9.60
C ASN A 25 10.17 -13.11 10.72
N HIS A 26 10.62 -13.40 11.93
CA HIS A 26 9.78 -13.38 13.12
C HIS A 26 9.87 -12.00 13.78
N LEU A 27 8.77 -11.28 13.76
CA LEU A 27 8.62 -9.98 14.39
C LEU A 27 8.07 -10.16 15.80
N VAL A 28 8.63 -9.43 16.76
CA VAL A 28 8.22 -9.47 18.16
C VAL A 28 7.25 -8.33 18.47
N PRO A 29 6.39 -8.45 19.49
CA PRO A 29 5.52 -7.35 19.92
C PRO A 29 6.35 -6.11 20.29
N GLY A 30 5.94 -4.95 19.77
CA GLY A 30 6.65 -3.68 19.87
C GLY A 30 7.69 -3.44 18.77
N GLN A 31 7.91 -4.41 17.87
CA GLN A 31 8.86 -4.24 16.77
C GLN A 31 8.24 -3.50 15.59
N GLU A 32 8.92 -2.45 15.15
CA GLU A 32 8.60 -1.71 13.93
C GLU A 32 9.10 -2.46 12.69
N PHE A 33 8.28 -2.50 11.64
CA PHE A 33 8.59 -3.12 10.35
C PHE A 33 7.88 -2.40 9.20
N GLU A 34 8.38 -2.59 7.98
CA GLU A 34 7.76 -2.06 6.77
C GLU A 34 6.88 -3.13 6.11
N VAL A 35 5.65 -2.76 5.77
CA VAL A 35 4.64 -3.64 5.18
C VAL A 35 3.99 -2.95 3.99
N LYS A 36 3.78 -3.69 2.91
CA LYS A 36 3.10 -3.19 1.71
C LYS A 36 1.59 -3.07 1.95
N GLU A 37 0.92 -2.12 1.31
CA GLU A 37 -0.53 -1.93 1.39
C GLU A 37 -1.30 -3.23 1.20
N SER A 38 -1.00 -3.96 0.11
CA SER A 38 -1.65 -5.23 -0.21
C SER A 38 -1.50 -6.28 0.90
N SER A 39 -0.40 -6.24 1.66
CA SER A 39 -0.16 -7.15 2.79
C SER A 39 -0.65 -6.61 4.12
N VAL A 40 -0.85 -5.29 4.27
CA VAL A 40 -1.44 -4.68 5.49
C VAL A 40 -2.84 -5.23 5.69
N GLU A 41 -3.64 -5.28 4.63
CA GLU A 41 -5.02 -5.76 4.69
C GLU A 41 -5.08 -7.23 5.14
N GLU A 42 -4.17 -8.06 4.64
CA GLU A 42 -4.04 -9.45 5.06
C GLU A 42 -3.57 -9.54 6.52
N LEU A 43 -2.51 -8.80 6.89
CA LEU A 43 -1.99 -8.83 8.25
C LEU A 43 -3.02 -8.36 9.27
N LYS A 44 -3.90 -7.40 8.96
CA LYS A 44 -4.98 -6.99 9.88
C LYS A 44 -6.02 -8.08 10.13
N GLN A 45 -6.19 -9.03 9.20
CA GLN A 45 -7.13 -10.14 9.36
C GLN A 45 -6.54 -11.29 10.17
N PHE A 46 -5.23 -11.56 10.02
CA PHE A 46 -4.57 -12.71 10.64
C PHE A 46 -3.73 -12.34 11.87
N ALA A 47 -3.40 -11.06 12.04
CA ALA A 47 -2.49 -10.57 13.05
C ALA A 47 -2.93 -9.22 13.63
N ASP A 48 -2.37 -8.89 14.78
CA ASP A 48 -2.61 -7.63 15.47
C ASP A 48 -1.39 -6.74 15.23
N ILE A 49 -1.57 -5.75 14.37
CA ILE A 49 -0.54 -4.79 14.00
C ILE A 49 -1.11 -3.38 14.12
N THR A 50 -0.26 -2.43 14.49
CA THR A 50 -0.61 -1.02 14.51
C THR A 50 0.10 -0.34 13.36
N ILE A 51 -0.66 0.24 12.44
CA ILE A 51 -0.07 1.06 11.39
C ILE A 51 0.19 2.45 11.98
N SER A 52 1.44 2.88 11.94
CA SER A 52 1.79 4.27 12.20
C SER A 52 1.77 4.98 10.86
N GLU A 53 0.63 5.63 10.55
CA GLU A 53 0.54 6.60 9.45
C GLU A 53 1.69 7.63 9.60
N GLU A 54 2.40 8.10 8.57
CA GLU A 54 1.94 8.50 7.26
C GLU A 54 3.19 8.66 6.36
N LYS A 55 3.29 7.86 5.29
CA LYS A 55 3.90 8.36 4.05
C LYS A 55 2.72 8.54 3.11
N ASP A 56 2.09 9.70 3.26
CA ASP A 56 1.16 10.23 2.28
C ASP A 56 1.78 10.03 0.89
N ASN A 57 1.16 9.17 0.10
CA ASN A 57 1.22 9.27 -1.34
C ASN A 57 -0.20 9.63 -1.75
N ALA A 58 -0.51 10.91 -1.60
CA ALA A 58 -1.38 11.61 -2.51
C ALA A 58 -0.93 11.28 -3.94
N ASP A 59 -1.55 10.28 -4.54
CA ASP A 59 -1.79 10.30 -5.96
C ASP A 59 -2.94 9.38 -6.35
N ASN A 60 -3.72 9.92 -7.27
CA ASN A 60 -4.67 9.24 -8.12
C ASN A 60 -6.08 8.98 -7.56
N GLY A 61 -6.71 10.06 -7.10
CA GLY A 61 -8.12 10.25 -7.41
C GLY A 61 -8.25 10.42 -8.94
N GLN A 62 -8.73 9.37 -9.60
CA GLN A 62 -9.20 9.44 -10.98
C GLN A 62 -10.20 10.58 -11.13
N ASP A 63 -9.84 11.61 -11.87
CA ASP A 63 -10.80 12.42 -12.62
C ASP A 63 -10.38 12.37 -14.09
N SER A 64 -10.54 11.20 -14.70
CA SER A 64 -10.65 11.11 -16.15
C SER A 64 -12.11 11.42 -16.48
N LEU A 65 -12.45 12.71 -16.45
CA LEU A 65 -13.70 13.20 -17.03
C LEU A 65 -13.77 12.75 -18.49
N GLU A 66 -14.91 12.17 -18.79
CA GLU A 66 -15.25 11.49 -20.02
C GLU A 66 -15.39 12.46 -21.20
N GLY A 67 -15.21 11.92 -22.41
CA GLY A 67 -15.71 12.47 -23.67
C GLY A 67 -14.82 13.53 -24.31
N GLU A 68 -14.71 13.68 -25.63
CA GLU A 68 -15.40 13.02 -26.73
C GLU A 68 -14.59 13.35 -28.00
N CYS A 69 -14.75 12.49 -29.00
CA CYS A 69 -14.18 12.54 -30.33
C CYS A 69 -14.70 13.72 -31.19
N GLY A 70 -13.85 14.20 -32.09
CA GLY A 70 -14.23 14.99 -33.28
C GLY A 70 -13.36 16.25 -33.39
N GLY A 71 -12.62 16.53 -34.46
CA GLY A 71 -12.74 16.13 -35.86
C GLY A 71 -12.35 17.37 -36.66
N ASP A 72 -11.53 17.16 -37.69
CA ASP A 72 -10.98 18.12 -38.65
C ASP A 72 -11.91 19.27 -39.08
N GLU A 73 -11.37 20.50 -39.20
CA GLU A 73 -11.17 21.23 -40.48
C GLU A 73 -10.40 22.55 -40.25
#